data_AF-A0A399EI05-F1
#
_entry.id   AF-A0A399EI05-F1
#
_cell.length_a   1.000
_cell.length_b   1.000
_cell.length_c   1.000
_cell.angle_alpha   90.00
_cell.angle_beta   90.00
_cell.angle_gamma   90.00
#
_symmetry.space_group_name_H-M   'P 1'
#
loop_
_entity.id
_entity.type
_entity.pdbx_description
1 polymer ?
#
loop_
_entity_poly.entity_id
_entity_poly.type
_entity_poly.pdbx_seq_one_letter_code
_entity_poly.pdbx_strand_id
1 'polypeptide(L)'
;MPIVGLSERNRLARTGQFKIGERTERGLPRALDHFRIVGGAEAVEAVYGPKPKAVTVYLPLDLGAEVWDPYYKRYGASGLQCKGDGIVGQEVQADGSLKERDCAQRGCPFSQATVKNGKEQPPLCKPVGILAFQVVGVPGAGVYQIAVKGLSAIARVDSYLRALEAAAGGSLKGVPFVLKVEQTKGKDGFPTSRILVADAPETAAVLQGAPRYPRTAPIERVRGYAVLSERGELIATPEVRVGEDLKARAALAERLHGALEEGLIPAEHVQRYREMVAAVGNMSEAEAAEKLERLEAWLQNQGKAA
;
A
#
# COMPACT_ATOMS: atom_id res chain seq x y z
N MET A 1 -16.25 -9.45 27.58
CA MET A 1 -15.48 -10.43 26.78
C MET A 1 -15.71 -10.14 25.31
N PRO A 2 -14.69 -10.23 24.44
CA PRO A 2 -14.88 -10.10 23.00
C PRO A 2 -15.71 -11.27 22.46
N ILE A 3 -16.35 -11.06 21.31
CA ILE A 3 -17.11 -12.09 20.59
C ILE A 3 -16.11 -13.16 20.08
N VAL A 4 -16.37 -14.43 20.40
CA VAL A 4 -15.56 -15.57 19.95
C VAL A 4 -15.46 -15.55 18.42
N GLY A 5 -14.22 -15.64 17.90
CA GLY A 5 -13.94 -15.65 16.46
C GLY A 5 -14.07 -14.30 15.74
N LEU A 6 -14.40 -13.19 16.43
CA LEU A 6 -14.46 -11.87 15.80
C LEU A 6 -13.06 -11.28 15.59
N SER A 7 -12.20 -11.36 16.62
CA SER A 7 -10.84 -10.80 16.61
C SER A 7 -9.86 -11.58 15.72
N GLU A 8 -10.21 -12.81 15.36
CA GLU A 8 -9.39 -13.70 14.50
C GLU A 8 -9.64 -13.44 13.01
N ARG A 9 -10.73 -12.74 12.64
CA ARG A 9 -11.09 -12.44 11.26
C ARG A 9 -10.60 -11.07 10.86
N ASN A 10 -9.38 -10.98 10.34
CA ASN A 10 -8.86 -9.75 9.75
C ASN A 10 -9.50 -9.46 8.39
N ARG A 11 -10.56 -8.65 8.39
CA ARG A 11 -11.19 -8.20 7.14
C ARG A 11 -10.48 -6.97 6.61
N LEU A 12 -9.67 -7.17 5.57
CA LEU A 12 -9.00 -6.08 4.87
C LEU A 12 -10.02 -5.24 4.08
N ALA A 13 -10.11 -3.95 4.37
CA ALA A 13 -10.96 -3.03 3.62
C ALA A 13 -10.40 -2.87 2.19
N ARG A 14 -11.21 -3.14 1.16
CA ARG A 14 -10.78 -3.07 -0.23
C ARG A 14 -10.90 -1.64 -0.77
N THR A 15 -9.77 -1.03 -1.11
CA THR A 15 -9.70 0.29 -1.76
C THR A 15 -10.02 0.20 -3.25
N GLY A 16 -9.45 -0.79 -3.94
CA GLY A 16 -9.49 -0.84 -5.39
C GLY A 16 -9.10 -2.20 -5.95
N GLN A 17 -9.11 -2.29 -7.28
CA GLN A 17 -8.70 -3.49 -8.00
C GLN A 17 -7.88 -3.17 -9.24
N PHE A 18 -6.73 -3.82 -9.34
CA PHE A 18 -5.87 -3.81 -10.50
C PHE A 18 -6.38 -4.83 -11.53
N LYS A 19 -6.42 -4.42 -12.79
CA LYS A 19 -6.81 -5.24 -13.94
C LYS A 19 -5.76 -5.11 -15.04
N ILE A 20 -5.53 -6.19 -15.78
CA ILE A 20 -4.57 -6.26 -16.90
C ILE A 20 -5.27 -6.42 -18.26
N GLY A 21 -6.58 -6.22 -18.28
CA GLY A 21 -7.40 -6.41 -19.46
C GLY A 21 -8.73 -5.72 -19.31
N GLU A 22 -9.39 -5.49 -20.44
CA GLU A 22 -10.69 -4.85 -20.53
C GLU A 22 -11.58 -5.48 -21.58
N ARG A 23 -12.83 -5.03 -21.66
CA ARG A 23 -13.74 -5.38 -22.74
C ARG A 23 -13.85 -4.20 -23.69
N THR A 24 -13.74 -4.46 -24.98
CA THR A 24 -14.03 -3.47 -26.02
C THR A 24 -15.53 -3.18 -26.08
N GLU A 25 -15.93 -2.17 -26.84
CA GLU A 25 -17.35 -1.84 -27.10
C GLU A 25 -18.13 -3.02 -27.67
N ARG A 26 -17.46 -3.87 -28.45
CA ARG A 26 -18.02 -5.13 -29.00
C ARG A 26 -18.04 -6.28 -27.98
N GLY A 27 -17.69 -6.02 -26.72
CA GLY A 27 -17.64 -7.01 -25.64
C GLY A 27 -16.45 -7.97 -25.69
N LEU A 28 -15.52 -7.79 -26.64
CA LEU A 28 -14.36 -8.68 -26.80
C LEU A 28 -13.27 -8.35 -25.76
N PRO A 29 -12.62 -9.36 -25.17
CA PRO A 29 -11.52 -9.13 -24.25
C PRO A 29 -10.31 -8.53 -24.98
N ARG A 30 -9.72 -7.48 -24.41
CA ARG A 30 -8.48 -6.85 -24.86
C ARG A 30 -7.44 -6.89 -23.73
N ALA A 31 -6.26 -7.41 -24.05
CA ALA A 31 -5.11 -7.44 -23.16
C ALA A 31 -4.46 -6.04 -23.07
N LEU A 32 -4.11 -5.59 -21.88
CA LEU A 32 -3.46 -4.29 -21.63
C LEU A 32 -1.99 -4.47 -21.26
N ASP A 33 -1.13 -3.55 -21.69
CA ASP A 33 0.29 -3.51 -21.37
C ASP A 33 0.61 -2.68 -20.10
N HIS A 34 -0.43 -2.25 -19.38
CA HIS A 34 -0.39 -1.48 -18.14
C HIS A 34 -1.52 -1.93 -17.21
N PHE A 35 -1.42 -1.56 -15.94
CA PHE A 35 -2.50 -1.77 -14.99
C PHE A 35 -3.62 -0.76 -15.21
N ARG A 36 -4.84 -1.26 -15.36
CA ARG A 36 -6.07 -0.48 -15.22
C ARG A 36 -6.58 -0.63 -13.80
N ILE A 37 -6.68 0.48 -13.07
CA ILE A 37 -7.09 0.49 -11.67
C ILE A 37 -8.57 0.87 -11.59
N VAL A 38 -9.35 0.10 -10.83
CA VAL A 38 -10.78 0.32 -10.63
C VAL A 38 -11.03 0.59 -9.15
N GLY A 39 -11.44 1.82 -8.84
CA GLY A 39 -11.53 2.33 -7.46
C GLY A 39 -10.17 2.77 -6.93
N GLY A 40 -10.07 3.99 -6.42
CA GLY A 40 -8.83 4.55 -5.86
C GLY A 40 -7.67 4.68 -6.85
N ALA A 41 -7.97 4.97 -8.13
CA ALA A 41 -6.95 5.12 -9.17
C ALA A 41 -6.10 6.38 -8.97
N GLU A 42 -6.74 7.52 -8.65
CA GLU A 42 -6.11 8.84 -8.48
C GLU A 42 -4.86 8.80 -7.59
N ALA A 43 -4.94 8.13 -6.45
CA ALA A 43 -3.83 8.04 -5.50
C ALA A 43 -2.65 7.22 -6.04
N VAL A 44 -2.92 6.18 -6.83
CA VAL A 44 -1.85 5.39 -7.48
C VAL A 44 -1.29 6.15 -8.68
N GLU A 45 -2.13 6.82 -9.45
CA GLU A 45 -1.73 7.59 -10.63
C GLU A 45 -0.87 8.80 -10.25
N ALA A 46 -1.11 9.40 -9.07
CA ALA A 46 -0.26 10.46 -8.53
C ALA A 46 1.19 10.00 -8.27
N VAL A 47 1.41 8.72 -7.96
CA VAL A 47 2.74 8.16 -7.64
C VAL A 47 3.39 7.50 -8.85
N TYR A 48 2.62 6.73 -9.63
CA TYR A 48 3.13 5.88 -10.72
C TYR A 48 2.68 6.30 -12.12
N GLY A 49 1.91 7.39 -12.24
CA GLY A 49 1.33 7.88 -13.48
C GLY A 49 0.05 7.14 -13.93
N PRO A 50 -0.62 7.62 -14.99
CA PRO A 50 -1.97 7.18 -15.39
C PRO A 50 -2.03 5.75 -15.98
N LYS A 51 -0.90 5.19 -16.41
CA LYS A 51 -0.83 3.86 -17.05
C LYS A 51 0.39 3.08 -16.53
N PRO A 52 0.42 2.75 -15.23
CA PRO A 52 1.60 2.14 -14.64
C PRO A 52 1.78 0.71 -15.16
N LYS A 53 2.98 0.40 -15.66
CA LYS A 53 3.34 -0.96 -16.12
C LYS A 53 3.93 -1.81 -15.00
N ALA A 54 4.48 -1.16 -14.00
CA ALA A 54 5.05 -1.74 -12.80
C ALA A 54 4.68 -0.88 -11.59
N VAL A 55 4.37 -1.51 -10.47
CA VAL A 55 4.12 -0.83 -9.18
C VAL A 55 4.84 -1.58 -8.07
N THR A 56 5.44 -0.85 -7.14
CA THR A 56 6.02 -1.44 -5.93
C THR A 56 4.93 -1.59 -4.89
N VAL A 57 4.82 -2.78 -4.33
CA VAL A 57 3.76 -3.17 -3.41
C VAL A 57 4.33 -3.94 -2.23
N TYR A 58 3.54 -4.09 -1.17
CA TYR A 58 3.88 -4.93 -0.02
C TYR A 58 2.60 -5.56 0.55
N LEU A 59 2.76 -6.65 1.31
CA LEU A 59 1.64 -7.28 2.00
C LEU A 59 1.39 -6.59 3.36
N PRO A 60 0.14 -6.24 3.68
CA PRO A 60 -0.21 -5.64 4.98
C PRO A 60 -0.19 -6.64 6.14
N LEU A 61 -0.28 -7.94 5.82
CA LEU A 61 -0.24 -9.07 6.73
C LEU A 61 0.76 -10.11 6.17
N ASP A 62 1.14 -11.07 6.98
CA ASP A 62 1.92 -12.22 6.51
C ASP A 62 1.13 -13.07 5.52
N LEU A 63 1.82 -13.96 4.81
CA LEU A 63 1.24 -14.75 3.73
C LEU A 63 0.18 -15.71 4.29
N GLY A 64 -1.08 -15.37 4.04
CA GLY A 64 -2.26 -16.12 4.51
C GLY A 64 -3.42 -15.96 3.54
N ALA A 65 -4.54 -16.64 3.82
CA ALA A 65 -5.72 -16.64 2.95
C ALA A 65 -6.37 -15.25 2.79
N GLU A 66 -6.09 -14.33 3.71
CA GLU A 66 -6.55 -12.94 3.72
C GLU A 66 -5.86 -12.10 2.63
N VAL A 67 -4.58 -12.37 2.38
CA VAL A 67 -3.76 -11.63 1.41
C VAL A 67 -3.50 -12.42 0.13
N TRP A 68 -3.49 -13.74 0.17
CA TRP A 68 -3.32 -14.61 -0.99
C TRP A 68 -4.34 -15.75 -0.95
N ASP A 69 -5.35 -15.66 -1.81
CA ASP A 69 -6.52 -16.55 -1.84
C ASP A 69 -6.55 -17.40 -3.13
N PRO A 70 -5.66 -18.40 -3.30
CA PRO A 70 -5.61 -19.28 -4.47
C PRO A 70 -6.64 -20.41 -4.37
N TYR A 71 -7.79 -20.24 -5.02
CA TYR A 71 -8.85 -21.25 -5.02
C TYR A 71 -9.40 -21.48 -6.42
N TYR A 72 -10.07 -22.61 -6.61
CA TYR A 72 -11.01 -22.79 -7.70
C TYR A 72 -12.27 -22.00 -7.40
N LYS A 73 -12.67 -21.13 -8.34
CA LYS A 73 -13.82 -20.25 -8.20
C LYS A 73 -14.72 -20.34 -9.42
N ARG A 74 -16.03 -20.36 -9.18
CA ARG A 74 -17.06 -20.21 -10.21
C ARG A 74 -17.83 -18.93 -9.94
N TYR A 75 -17.88 -18.06 -10.94
CA TYR A 75 -18.67 -16.82 -10.90
C TYR A 75 -19.87 -16.95 -11.83
N GLY A 76 -21.04 -16.56 -11.34
CA GLY A 76 -22.27 -16.39 -12.11
C GLY A 76 -22.64 -14.92 -12.25
N ALA A 77 -23.87 -14.66 -12.69
CA ALA A 77 -24.38 -13.29 -12.87
C ALA A 77 -24.46 -12.51 -11.54
N SER A 78 -24.83 -13.17 -10.45
CA SER A 78 -25.00 -12.59 -9.12
C SER A 78 -23.72 -12.58 -8.27
N GLY A 79 -22.58 -13.04 -8.80
CA GLY A 79 -21.30 -13.05 -8.09
C GLY A 79 -20.69 -14.44 -7.93
N LEU A 80 -19.96 -14.65 -6.83
CA LEU A 80 -19.27 -15.91 -6.55
C LEU A 80 -20.31 -16.99 -6.20
N GLN A 81 -20.37 -18.05 -7.01
CA GLN A 81 -21.30 -19.16 -6.83
C GLN A 81 -20.65 -20.37 -6.18
N CYS A 82 -19.34 -20.55 -6.34
CA CYS A 82 -18.62 -21.67 -5.75
C CYS A 82 -17.17 -21.27 -5.47
N LYS A 83 -16.62 -21.73 -4.34
CA LYS A 83 -15.20 -21.64 -3.98
C LYS A 83 -14.75 -22.99 -3.44
N GLY A 84 -13.60 -23.50 -3.88
CA GLY A 84 -13.06 -24.76 -3.37
C GLY A 84 -11.57 -24.92 -3.66
N ASP A 85 -10.95 -25.88 -3.01
CA ASP A 85 -9.51 -26.21 -3.13
C ASP A 85 -9.22 -27.26 -4.21
N GLY A 86 -10.28 -27.83 -4.81
CA GLY A 86 -10.17 -28.93 -5.78
C GLY A 86 -10.44 -30.32 -5.19
N ILE A 87 -10.66 -30.40 -3.88
CA ILE A 87 -11.12 -31.59 -3.15
C ILE A 87 -12.51 -31.30 -2.58
N VAL A 88 -12.65 -30.19 -1.85
CA VAL A 88 -13.92 -29.74 -1.26
C VAL A 88 -14.21 -28.30 -1.69
N GLY A 89 -15.48 -27.98 -1.88
CA GLY A 89 -15.93 -26.62 -2.17
C GLY A 89 -17.21 -26.26 -1.43
N GLN A 90 -17.47 -24.96 -1.35
CA GLN A 90 -18.72 -24.40 -0.88
C GLN A 90 -19.45 -23.77 -2.06
N GLU A 91 -20.70 -24.16 -2.27
CA GLU A 91 -21.57 -23.66 -3.33
C GLU A 91 -22.77 -22.91 -2.76
N VAL A 92 -23.01 -21.72 -3.30
CA VAL A 92 -24.21 -20.92 -3.02
C VAL A 92 -25.40 -21.53 -3.76
N GLN A 93 -26.42 -21.94 -3.02
CA GLN A 93 -27.68 -22.47 -3.54
C GLN A 93 -28.64 -21.34 -3.94
N ALA A 94 -29.75 -21.68 -4.61
CA ALA A 94 -30.73 -20.70 -5.08
C ALA A 94 -31.41 -19.91 -3.95
N ASP A 95 -31.51 -20.50 -2.76
CA ASP A 95 -32.03 -19.87 -1.53
C ASP A 95 -30.97 -19.04 -0.76
N GLY A 96 -29.75 -18.97 -1.29
CA GLY A 96 -28.62 -18.27 -0.66
C GLY A 96 -27.87 -19.08 0.40
N SER A 97 -28.30 -20.31 0.71
CA SER A 97 -27.58 -21.20 1.62
C SER A 97 -26.26 -21.68 1.02
N LEU A 98 -25.29 -22.03 1.89
CA LEU A 98 -24.03 -22.63 1.49
C LEU A 98 -24.11 -24.14 1.66
N LYS A 99 -23.85 -24.88 0.58
CA LYS A 99 -23.76 -26.33 0.61
C LYS A 99 -22.33 -26.78 0.29
N GLU A 100 -21.82 -27.72 1.07
CA GLU A 100 -20.57 -28.39 0.74
C GLU A 100 -20.73 -29.23 -0.53
N ARG A 101 -19.70 -29.22 -1.36
CA ARG A 101 -19.66 -29.90 -2.65
C ARG A 101 -18.34 -30.64 -2.79
N ASP A 102 -18.44 -31.92 -3.14
CA ASP A 102 -17.28 -32.71 -3.57
C ASP A 102 -16.73 -32.16 -4.90
N CYS A 103 -15.49 -31.69 -4.84
CA CYS A 103 -14.76 -31.11 -5.96
C CYS A 103 -13.68 -32.05 -6.50
N ALA A 104 -13.48 -33.23 -5.91
CA ALA A 104 -12.53 -34.22 -6.37
C ALA A 104 -12.84 -34.66 -7.81
N GLN A 105 -11.78 -35.07 -8.54
CA GLN A 105 -11.65 -35.13 -10.01
C GLN A 105 -12.79 -35.80 -10.83
N ARG A 106 -13.74 -36.49 -10.20
CA ARG A 106 -14.87 -37.15 -10.88
C ARG A 106 -16.26 -36.65 -10.48
N GLY A 107 -16.39 -35.81 -9.45
CA GLY A 107 -17.69 -35.43 -8.87
C GLY A 107 -18.27 -34.08 -9.31
N CYS A 108 -17.43 -33.14 -9.75
CA CYS A 108 -17.89 -31.79 -10.05
C CYS A 108 -18.13 -31.56 -11.56
N PRO A 109 -19.38 -31.35 -12.03
CA PRO A 109 -19.66 -31.10 -13.45
C PRO A 109 -19.10 -29.76 -13.94
N PHE A 110 -18.73 -28.86 -13.02
CA PHE A 110 -18.23 -27.52 -13.36
C PHE A 110 -16.71 -27.47 -13.55
N SER A 111 -15.98 -28.50 -13.13
CA SER A 111 -14.53 -28.61 -13.33
C SER A 111 -14.16 -29.23 -14.69
N GLN A 112 -15.15 -29.79 -15.40
CA GLN A 112 -14.96 -30.43 -16.69
C GLN A 112 -15.35 -29.48 -17.84
N ALA A 113 -14.71 -29.68 -19.00
CA ALA A 113 -15.14 -29.04 -20.23
C ALA A 113 -16.52 -29.57 -20.62
N THR A 114 -17.34 -28.74 -21.25
CA THR A 114 -18.70 -29.11 -21.66
C THR A 114 -18.87 -28.84 -23.15
N VAL A 115 -19.71 -29.60 -23.84
CA VAL A 115 -20.00 -29.35 -25.26
C VAL A 115 -21.33 -28.62 -25.37
N LYS A 116 -21.33 -27.43 -25.95
CA LYS A 116 -22.55 -26.65 -26.23
C LYS A 116 -22.57 -26.26 -27.70
N ASN A 117 -23.66 -26.62 -28.39
CA ASN A 117 -23.83 -26.38 -29.84
C ASN A 117 -22.66 -26.93 -30.69
N GLY A 118 -22.19 -28.14 -30.36
CA GLY A 118 -21.06 -28.79 -31.06
C GLY A 118 -19.69 -28.15 -30.82
N LYS A 119 -19.58 -27.16 -29.93
CA LYS A 119 -18.31 -26.52 -29.56
C LYS A 119 -17.95 -26.84 -28.12
N GLU A 120 -16.71 -27.26 -27.91
CA GLU A 120 -16.15 -27.45 -26.57
C GLU A 120 -16.04 -26.10 -25.86
N GLN A 121 -16.57 -26.04 -24.65
CA GLN A 121 -16.56 -24.90 -23.75
C GLN A 121 -15.62 -25.22 -22.59
N PRO A 122 -14.75 -24.28 -22.21
CA PRO A 122 -13.86 -24.48 -21.09
C PRO A 122 -14.65 -24.65 -19.78
N PRO A 123 -14.07 -25.31 -18.77
CA PRO A 123 -14.67 -25.44 -17.45
C PRO A 123 -15.16 -24.11 -16.88
N LEU A 124 -16.33 -24.15 -16.22
CA LEU A 124 -16.90 -22.99 -15.55
C LEU A 124 -16.17 -22.67 -14.24
N CYS A 125 -15.68 -23.71 -13.56
CA CYS A 125 -14.84 -23.59 -12.38
C CYS A 125 -13.41 -23.28 -12.81
N LYS A 126 -12.86 -22.14 -12.39
CA LYS A 126 -11.56 -21.65 -12.85
C LYS A 126 -10.60 -21.45 -11.67
N PRO A 127 -9.32 -21.79 -11.83
CA PRO A 127 -8.30 -21.46 -10.85
C PRO A 127 -8.07 -19.95 -10.81
N VAL A 128 -8.30 -19.32 -9.66
CA VAL A 128 -8.17 -17.88 -9.44
C VAL A 128 -7.50 -17.61 -8.09
N GLY A 129 -6.32 -16.99 -8.12
CA GLY A 129 -5.68 -16.38 -6.97
C GLY A 129 -6.05 -14.91 -6.86
N ILE A 130 -6.47 -14.46 -5.67
CA ILE A 130 -6.62 -13.03 -5.38
C ILE A 130 -5.47 -12.63 -4.47
N LEU A 131 -4.62 -11.74 -4.95
CA LEU A 131 -3.55 -11.13 -4.17
C LEU A 131 -4.03 -9.76 -3.68
N ALA A 132 -4.04 -9.54 -2.38
CA ALA A 132 -4.33 -8.27 -1.74
C ALA A 132 -3.03 -7.65 -1.20
N PHE A 133 -2.82 -6.38 -1.51
CA PHE A 133 -1.57 -5.67 -1.24
C PHE A 133 -1.82 -4.19 -1.02
N GLN A 134 -0.84 -3.52 -0.43
CA GLN A 134 -0.76 -2.07 -0.40
C GLN A 134 0.28 -1.58 -1.41
N VAL A 135 0.09 -0.38 -1.94
CA VAL A 135 0.99 0.22 -2.93
C VAL A 135 1.94 1.16 -2.20
N VAL A 136 3.23 1.04 -2.45
CA VAL A 136 4.24 1.93 -1.85
C VAL A 136 3.99 3.37 -2.29
N GLY A 137 4.07 4.32 -1.35
CA GLY A 137 3.83 5.74 -1.62
C GLY A 137 2.36 6.16 -1.71
N VAL A 138 1.40 5.22 -1.68
CA VAL A 138 -0.02 5.52 -1.72
C VAL A 138 -0.60 5.50 -0.30
N PRO A 139 -1.06 6.64 0.24
CA PRO A 139 -1.61 6.68 1.59
C PRO A 139 -2.97 5.98 1.66
N GLY A 140 -3.20 5.21 2.73
CA GLY A 140 -4.50 4.59 3.00
C GLY A 140 -4.41 3.30 3.81
N ALA A 141 -5.46 3.01 4.59
CA ALA A 141 -5.55 1.80 5.40
C ALA A 141 -6.09 0.58 4.61
N GLY A 142 -6.68 0.81 3.44
CA GLY A 142 -7.25 -0.26 2.62
C GLY A 142 -6.23 -0.91 1.68
N VAL A 143 -6.64 -2.04 1.11
CA VAL A 143 -5.85 -2.86 0.20
C VAL A 143 -6.36 -2.78 -1.23
N TYR A 144 -5.43 -2.84 -2.17
CA TYR A 144 -5.73 -3.13 -3.56
C TYR A 144 -5.70 -4.63 -3.80
N GLN A 145 -6.47 -5.09 -4.78
CA GLN A 145 -6.50 -6.50 -5.15
C GLN A 145 -6.16 -6.70 -6.62
N ILE A 146 -5.52 -7.81 -6.95
CA ILE A 146 -5.36 -8.28 -8.33
C ILE A 146 -5.74 -9.75 -8.43
N ALA A 147 -6.46 -10.09 -9.50
CA ALA A 147 -6.85 -11.47 -9.77
C ALA A 147 -5.86 -12.11 -10.74
N VAL A 148 -5.16 -13.14 -10.27
CA VAL A 148 -4.27 -13.99 -11.06
C VAL A 148 -5.06 -15.21 -11.50
N LYS A 149 -5.12 -15.47 -12.82
CA LYS A 149 -5.94 -16.56 -13.38
C LYS A 149 -5.05 -17.62 -14.03
N GLY A 150 -5.39 -18.89 -13.81
CA GLY A 150 -4.67 -20.04 -14.39
C GLY A 150 -3.66 -20.65 -13.42
N LEU A 151 -3.56 -21.98 -13.42
CA LEU A 151 -2.71 -22.74 -12.47
C LEU A 151 -1.25 -22.34 -12.54
N SER A 152 -0.65 -22.28 -13.73
CA SER A 152 0.77 -21.93 -13.87
C SER A 152 1.06 -20.50 -13.44
N ALA A 153 0.12 -19.56 -13.62
CA ALA A 153 0.31 -18.18 -13.18
C ALA A 153 0.21 -18.07 -11.65
N ILE A 154 -0.75 -18.77 -11.05
CA ILE A 154 -0.90 -18.86 -9.59
C ILE A 154 0.34 -19.50 -8.98
N ALA A 155 0.81 -20.63 -9.53
CA ALA A 155 1.99 -21.33 -9.03
C ALA A 155 3.25 -20.45 -9.05
N ARG A 156 3.47 -19.67 -10.13
CA ARG A 156 4.61 -18.73 -10.17
C ARG A 156 4.55 -17.66 -9.09
N VAL A 157 3.37 -17.07 -8.89
CA VAL A 157 3.18 -16.04 -7.85
C VAL A 157 3.36 -16.66 -6.47
N ASP A 158 2.75 -17.82 -6.21
CA ASP A 158 2.86 -18.55 -4.95
C ASP A 158 4.32 -18.93 -4.64
N SER A 159 5.03 -19.54 -5.60
CA SER A 159 6.45 -19.88 -5.46
C SER A 159 7.32 -18.68 -5.15
N TYR A 160 7.10 -17.54 -5.82
CA TYR A 160 7.84 -16.32 -5.54
C TYR A 160 7.55 -15.79 -4.13
N LEU A 161 6.27 -15.67 -3.75
CA LEU A 161 5.89 -15.15 -2.43
C LEU A 161 6.47 -16.01 -1.31
N ARG A 162 6.43 -17.35 -1.45
CA ARG A 162 7.01 -18.28 -0.48
C ARG A 162 8.53 -18.20 -0.42
N ALA A 163 9.20 -18.05 -1.56
CA ALA A 163 10.65 -17.88 -1.60
C ALA A 163 11.07 -16.58 -0.91
N LEU A 164 10.34 -15.48 -1.17
CA LEU A 164 10.57 -14.19 -0.54
C LEU A 164 10.27 -14.23 0.96
N GLU A 165 9.22 -14.93 1.40
CA GLU A 165 8.91 -15.15 2.81
C GLU A 165 10.04 -15.91 3.53
N ALA A 166 10.55 -16.98 2.92
CA ALA A 166 11.68 -17.72 3.46
C ALA A 166 12.95 -16.86 3.57
N ALA A 167 13.24 -16.07 2.53
CA ALA A 167 14.37 -15.12 2.53
C ALA A 167 14.20 -14.02 3.59
N ALA A 168 12.97 -13.62 3.87
CA ALA A 168 12.62 -12.62 4.87
C ALA A 168 12.50 -13.19 6.31
N GLY A 169 13.01 -14.40 6.55
CA GLY A 169 13.01 -15.02 7.89
C GLY A 169 11.63 -15.49 8.36
N GLY A 170 10.74 -15.83 7.42
CA GLY A 170 9.42 -16.40 7.71
C GLY A 170 8.28 -15.40 7.86
N SER A 171 8.52 -14.11 7.59
CA SER A 171 7.48 -13.08 7.56
C SER A 171 7.60 -12.24 6.30
N LEU A 172 6.52 -12.19 5.52
CA LEU A 172 6.44 -11.42 4.28
C LEU A 172 5.77 -10.06 4.47
N LYS A 173 5.15 -9.84 5.64
CA LYS A 173 4.53 -8.57 5.98
C LYS A 173 5.52 -7.43 5.78
N GLY A 174 5.13 -6.46 4.94
CA GLY A 174 5.92 -5.27 4.73
C GLY A 174 7.15 -5.38 3.85
N VAL A 175 7.46 -6.58 3.36
CA VAL A 175 8.56 -6.75 2.42
C VAL A 175 8.10 -6.25 1.05
N PRO A 176 8.77 -5.24 0.47
CA PRO A 176 8.38 -4.68 -0.81
C PRO A 176 8.74 -5.65 -1.95
N PHE A 177 7.92 -5.69 -2.98
CA PHE A 177 8.18 -6.37 -4.25
C PHE A 177 7.44 -5.65 -5.38
N VAL A 178 7.82 -5.90 -6.63
CA VAL A 178 7.23 -5.27 -7.80
C VAL A 178 6.17 -6.18 -8.43
N LEU A 179 4.98 -5.64 -8.67
CA LEU A 179 4.02 -6.20 -9.61
C LEU A 179 4.23 -5.54 -10.96
N LYS A 180 4.46 -6.35 -12.00
CA LYS A 180 4.63 -5.90 -13.38
C LYS A 180 3.62 -6.58 -14.30
N VAL A 181 3.14 -5.87 -15.30
CA VAL A 181 2.38 -6.47 -16.41
C VAL A 181 3.26 -6.56 -17.65
N GLU A 182 3.19 -7.72 -18.32
CA GLU A 182 3.84 -7.94 -19.61
C GLU A 182 2.86 -8.49 -20.61
N GLN A 183 2.90 -7.99 -21.84
CA GLN A 183 2.22 -8.62 -22.96
C GLN A 183 3.08 -9.74 -23.54
N THR A 184 2.43 -10.85 -23.83
CA THR A 184 3.01 -12.03 -24.46
C THR A 184 2.07 -12.47 -25.58
N LYS A 185 2.53 -13.35 -26.48
CA LYS A 185 1.66 -13.99 -27.47
C LYS A 185 1.06 -15.25 -26.85
N GLY A 186 -0.27 -15.36 -26.92
CA GLY A 186 -1.00 -16.58 -26.58
C GLY A 186 -0.72 -17.71 -27.58
N LYS A 187 -1.16 -18.93 -27.24
CA LYS A 187 -1.04 -20.10 -28.12
C LYS A 187 -1.81 -19.94 -29.45
N ASP A 188 -2.84 -19.10 -29.40
CA ASP A 188 -3.71 -18.70 -30.50
C ASP A 188 -3.13 -17.51 -31.30
N GLY A 189 -1.94 -17.02 -30.95
CA GLY A 189 -1.28 -15.87 -31.59
C GLY A 189 -1.80 -14.52 -31.13
N PHE A 190 -2.86 -14.47 -30.30
CA PHE A 190 -3.41 -13.21 -29.80
C PHE A 190 -2.61 -12.65 -28.63
N PRO A 191 -2.53 -11.31 -28.47
CA PRO A 191 -1.88 -10.70 -27.32
C PRO A 191 -2.57 -11.10 -26.00
N THR A 192 -1.78 -11.55 -25.03
CA THR A 192 -2.23 -11.86 -23.68
C THR A 192 -1.34 -11.17 -22.66
N SER A 193 -1.95 -10.66 -21.59
CA SER A 193 -1.22 -10.00 -20.52
C SER A 193 -1.00 -10.97 -19.37
N ARG A 194 0.21 -10.97 -18.81
CA ARG A 194 0.56 -11.74 -17.61
C ARG A 194 1.08 -10.81 -16.53
N ILE A 195 0.81 -11.21 -15.29
CA ILE A 195 1.39 -10.57 -14.10
C ILE A 195 2.70 -11.27 -13.79
N LEU A 196 3.72 -10.47 -13.53
CA LEU A 196 4.99 -10.90 -12.97
C LEU A 196 5.17 -10.28 -11.58
N VAL A 197 5.81 -11.05 -10.72
CA VAL A 197 6.30 -10.65 -9.41
C VAL A 197 7.82 -10.74 -9.44
N ALA A 198 8.49 -9.73 -8.91
CA ALA A 198 9.95 -9.64 -8.88
C ALA A 198 10.37 -8.75 -7.71
N ASP A 199 11.65 -8.83 -7.34
CA ASP A 199 12.19 -8.00 -6.27
C ASP A 199 12.14 -6.52 -6.68
N ALA A 200 11.74 -5.68 -5.72
CA ALA A 200 11.88 -4.24 -5.81
C ALA A 200 13.33 -3.84 -5.53
N PRO A 201 13.77 -2.65 -5.98
CA PRO A 201 15.09 -2.13 -5.66
C PRO A 201 15.37 -2.13 -4.15
N GLU A 202 14.36 -1.82 -3.33
CA GLU A 202 14.49 -1.82 -1.87
C GLU A 202 14.34 -3.19 -1.19
N THR A 203 13.97 -4.25 -1.91
CA THR A 203 13.78 -5.60 -1.33
C THR A 203 15.06 -6.11 -0.69
N ALA A 204 16.19 -6.00 -1.39
CA ALA A 204 17.48 -6.51 -0.89
C ALA A 204 17.89 -5.83 0.43
N ALA A 205 17.68 -4.51 0.54
CA ALA A 205 17.95 -3.77 1.75
C ALA A 205 17.07 -4.25 2.92
N VAL A 206 15.79 -4.47 2.67
CA VAL A 206 14.85 -5.00 3.68
C VAL A 206 15.24 -6.41 4.13
N LEU A 207 15.66 -7.27 3.21
CA LEU A 207 16.16 -8.61 3.54
C LEU A 207 17.46 -8.56 4.36
N GLN A 208 18.25 -7.50 4.23
CA GLN A 208 19.47 -7.25 5.02
C GLN A 208 19.19 -6.54 6.37
N GLY A 209 17.92 -6.32 6.72
CA GLY A 209 17.53 -5.74 8.01
C GLY A 209 17.08 -4.28 7.96
N ALA A 210 16.93 -3.69 6.76
CA ALA A 210 16.30 -2.38 6.66
C ALA A 210 14.82 -2.43 7.09
N PRO A 211 14.24 -1.31 7.56
CA PRO A 211 12.85 -1.26 8.00
C PRO A 211 11.85 -1.67 6.91
N ARG A 212 10.83 -2.45 7.30
CA ARG A 212 9.74 -2.94 6.43
C ARG A 212 8.60 -1.91 6.31
N TYR A 213 7.72 -2.13 5.33
CA TYR A 213 6.45 -1.43 5.17
C TYR A 213 5.29 -2.07 5.98
N PRO A 214 4.14 -1.41 6.17
CA PRO A 214 4.11 0.04 6.30
C PRO A 214 5.14 0.41 7.38
N ARG A 215 5.82 1.54 7.24
CA ARG A 215 6.73 2.01 8.31
C ARG A 215 5.86 2.15 9.56
N THR A 216 5.76 1.11 10.38
CA THR A 216 5.12 1.15 11.68
C THR A 216 6.12 1.78 12.62
N ALA A 217 6.54 3.01 12.33
CA ALA A 217 6.64 3.94 13.42
C ALA A 217 5.18 4.19 13.82
N PRO A 218 4.75 3.84 15.05
CA PRO A 218 3.51 4.38 15.55
C PRO A 218 3.54 5.89 15.29
N ILE A 219 2.47 6.44 14.71
CA ILE A 219 2.19 7.85 14.95
C ILE A 219 1.76 7.88 16.41
N GLU A 220 2.74 7.91 17.31
CA GLU A 220 2.46 8.41 18.65
C GLU A 220 2.17 9.89 18.45
N ARG A 221 0.89 10.25 18.56
CA ARG A 221 0.53 11.63 18.83
C ARG A 221 1.15 11.95 20.18
N VAL A 222 2.38 12.44 20.19
CA VAL A 222 2.96 13.01 21.39
C VAL A 222 2.09 14.24 21.69
N ARG A 223 1.13 14.10 22.61
CA ARG A 223 0.61 15.26 23.33
C ARG A 223 1.79 15.79 24.14
N GLY A 224 2.53 16.71 23.54
CA GLY A 224 3.87 17.03 23.99
C GLY A 224 4.03 18.42 24.56
N TYR A 225 3.70 19.45 23.79
CA TYR A 225 3.90 20.82 24.26
C TYR A 225 3.05 21.80 23.45
N ALA A 226 2.34 22.62 24.20
CA ALA A 226 1.70 23.84 23.73
C ALA A 226 2.76 24.94 23.79
N VAL A 227 2.98 25.64 22.68
CA VAL A 227 3.65 26.94 22.76
C VAL A 227 2.63 27.88 23.39
N LEU A 228 2.90 28.38 24.58
CA LEU A 228 2.04 29.32 25.28
C LEU A 228 2.66 30.72 25.20
N SER A 229 1.84 31.76 25.15
CA SER A 229 2.30 33.13 25.39
C SER A 229 2.73 33.30 26.85
N GLU A 230 3.42 34.39 27.18
CA GLU A 230 3.71 34.75 28.57
C GLU A 230 2.44 34.86 29.45
N ARG A 231 1.27 35.05 28.82
CA ARG A 231 -0.05 35.09 29.49
C ARG A 231 -0.72 33.72 29.58
N GLY A 232 -0.06 32.65 29.14
CA GLY A 232 -0.58 31.28 29.15
C GLY A 232 -1.53 30.94 27.99
N GLU A 233 -1.60 31.76 26.95
CA GLU A 233 -2.50 31.52 25.81
C GLU A 233 -1.86 30.59 24.77
N LEU A 234 -2.63 29.65 24.22
CA LEU A 234 -2.13 28.69 23.24
C LEU A 234 -1.78 29.35 21.90
N ILE A 235 -0.49 29.35 21.56
CA ILE A 235 0.06 29.86 20.30
C ILE A 235 0.11 28.74 19.24
N ALA A 236 0.60 27.54 19.59
CA ALA A 236 0.71 26.43 18.62
C ALA A 236 0.82 25.05 19.31
N THR A 237 0.37 24.01 18.59
CA THR A 237 0.61 22.59 18.92
C THR A 237 1.24 21.90 17.71
N PRO A 238 2.57 21.94 17.53
CA PRO A 238 3.20 21.35 16.36
C PRO A 238 3.11 19.81 16.39
N GLU A 239 2.80 19.21 15.23
CA GLU A 239 2.88 17.77 15.02
C GLU A 239 4.32 17.39 14.68
N VAL A 240 4.91 16.41 15.39
CA VAL A 240 6.33 16.04 15.18
C VAL A 240 6.48 14.53 14.99
N ARG A 241 7.43 14.12 14.13
CA ARG A 241 7.74 12.71 13.83
C ARG A 241 8.68 12.12 14.89
N VAL A 242 8.45 10.86 15.28
CA VAL A 242 9.30 10.14 16.25
C VAL A 242 10.66 9.81 15.64
N GLY A 243 11.74 10.09 16.38
CA GLY A 243 13.13 9.78 16.01
C GLY A 243 13.96 10.99 15.54
N GLU A 244 13.37 12.16 15.40
CA GLU A 244 14.12 13.42 15.22
C GLU A 244 14.52 13.97 16.59
N ASP A 245 15.79 14.32 16.78
CA ASP A 245 16.22 15.04 17.98
C ASP A 245 15.76 16.50 17.82
N LEU A 246 14.83 16.91 18.67
CA LEU A 246 14.15 18.20 18.53
C LEU A 246 14.93 19.34 19.17
N LYS A 247 16.12 19.07 19.72
CA LYS A 247 16.97 20.08 20.36
C LYS A 247 17.26 21.26 19.44
N ALA A 248 17.61 21.01 18.18
CA ALA A 248 17.93 22.09 17.24
C ALA A 248 16.72 22.98 16.93
N ARG A 249 15.50 22.40 16.84
CA ARG A 249 14.26 23.16 16.61
C ARG A 249 13.85 23.95 17.84
N ALA A 250 13.92 23.32 19.01
CA ALA A 250 13.61 23.98 20.28
C ALA A 250 14.57 25.15 20.53
N ALA A 251 15.88 24.92 20.39
CA ALA A 251 16.90 25.96 20.54
C ALA A 251 16.73 27.10 19.53
N LEU A 252 16.41 26.78 18.27
CA LEU A 252 16.09 27.80 17.26
C LEU A 252 14.85 28.61 17.64
N ALA A 253 13.76 27.96 18.06
CA ALA A 253 12.53 28.63 18.45
C ALA A 253 12.72 29.53 19.70
N GLU A 254 13.40 29.03 20.72
CA GLU A 254 13.74 29.77 21.93
C GLU A 254 14.63 30.98 21.61
N ARG A 255 15.70 30.78 20.82
CA ARG A 255 16.62 31.88 20.51
C ARG A 255 15.96 32.96 19.67
N LEU A 256 15.12 32.54 18.72
CA LEU A 256 14.29 33.43 17.94
C LEU A 256 13.42 34.27 18.88
N HIS A 257 12.69 33.64 19.80
CA HIS A 257 11.77 34.34 20.70
C HIS A 257 12.50 35.36 21.58
N GLY A 258 13.61 34.94 22.19
CA GLY A 258 14.46 35.83 22.98
C GLY A 258 15.01 37.00 22.16
N ALA A 259 15.40 36.80 20.89
CA ALA A 259 15.89 37.90 20.06
C ALA A 259 14.81 38.94 19.74
N LEU A 260 13.54 38.51 19.64
CA LEU A 260 12.41 39.43 19.46
C LEU A 260 12.12 40.21 20.74
N GLU A 261 12.16 39.56 21.91
CA GLU A 261 11.94 40.20 23.22
C GLU A 261 13.06 41.18 23.58
N GLU A 262 14.30 40.82 23.28
CA GLU A 262 15.50 41.65 23.47
C GLU A 262 15.55 42.86 22.49
N GLY A 263 14.61 42.95 21.54
CA GLY A 263 14.57 44.02 20.54
C GLY A 263 15.73 43.95 19.53
N LEU A 264 16.38 42.80 19.41
CA LEU A 264 17.53 42.60 18.51
C LEU A 264 17.11 42.41 17.06
N ILE A 265 15.82 42.28 16.79
CA ILE A 265 15.26 42.13 15.44
C ILE A 265 14.69 43.48 15.00
N PRO A 266 15.25 44.12 13.96
CA PRO A 266 14.73 45.35 13.41
C PRO A 266 13.26 45.22 13.00
N ALA A 267 12.50 46.30 13.16
CA ALA A 267 11.05 46.31 12.95
C ALA A 267 10.65 45.81 11.54
N GLU A 268 11.46 46.11 10.53
CA GLU A 268 11.31 45.68 9.14
C GLU A 268 11.48 44.17 8.92
N HIS A 269 12.08 43.45 9.88
CA HIS A 269 12.34 42.01 9.81
C HIS A 269 11.38 41.16 10.68
N VAL A 270 10.55 41.79 11.51
CA VAL A 270 9.63 41.11 12.43
C VAL A 270 8.64 40.18 11.72
N GLN A 271 8.13 40.57 10.55
CA GLN A 271 7.18 39.74 9.80
C GLN A 271 7.83 38.46 9.26
N ARG A 272 9.03 38.59 8.66
CA ARG A 272 9.82 37.45 8.16
C ARG A 272 10.25 36.53 9.30
N TYR A 273 10.51 37.10 10.47
CA TYR A 273 10.78 36.36 11.69
C TYR A 273 9.57 35.52 12.14
N ARG A 274 8.36 36.11 12.17
CA ARG A 274 7.12 35.38 12.54
C ARG A 274 6.83 34.22 11.58
N GLU A 275 7.06 34.44 10.28
CA GLU A 275 6.96 33.38 9.26
C GLU A 275 7.98 32.26 9.51
N MET A 276 9.19 32.61 9.94
CA MET A 276 10.22 31.63 10.27
C MET A 276 9.84 30.80 11.50
N VAL A 277 9.32 31.43 12.56
CA VAL A 277 8.80 30.75 13.76
C VAL A 277 7.66 29.79 13.40
N ALA A 278 6.72 30.22 12.56
CA ALA A 278 5.64 29.37 12.08
C ALA A 278 6.16 28.18 11.23
N ALA A 279 7.26 28.37 10.52
CA ALA A 279 7.89 27.34 9.70
C ALA A 279 8.75 26.36 10.52
N VAL A 280 9.23 26.71 11.72
CA VAL A 280 10.13 25.84 12.55
C VAL A 280 9.51 24.46 12.79
N GLY A 281 8.20 24.40 13.00
CA GLY A 281 7.48 23.13 13.20
C GLY A 281 7.57 22.15 12.04
N ASN A 282 7.89 22.63 10.83
CA ASN A 282 7.97 21.84 9.59
C ASN A 282 9.40 21.66 9.07
N MET A 283 10.42 22.24 9.71
CA MET A 283 11.83 22.12 9.27
C MET A 283 12.40 20.77 9.66
N SER A 284 13.34 20.22 8.89
CA SER A 284 14.18 19.10 9.36
C SER A 284 15.14 19.55 10.47
N GLU A 285 15.73 18.61 11.22
CA GLU A 285 16.69 18.93 12.28
C GLU A 285 17.97 19.61 11.73
N ALA A 286 18.49 19.12 10.60
CA ALA A 286 19.65 19.70 9.93
C ALA A 286 19.39 21.14 9.45
N GLU A 287 18.20 21.41 8.90
CA GLU A 287 17.80 22.77 8.50
C GLU A 287 17.63 23.70 9.71
N ALA A 288 17.13 23.18 10.84
CA ALA A 288 17.01 23.96 12.07
C ALA A 288 18.38 24.30 12.67
N ALA A 289 19.31 23.34 12.68
CA ALA A 289 20.68 23.56 13.15
C ALA A 289 21.43 24.60 12.28
N GLU A 290 21.37 24.47 10.96
CA GLU A 290 21.98 25.44 10.04
C GLU A 290 21.42 26.85 10.26
N LYS A 291 20.10 26.97 10.44
CA LYS A 291 19.45 28.27 10.68
C LYS A 291 19.78 28.86 12.05
N LEU A 292 19.94 28.02 13.06
CA LEU A 292 20.38 28.45 14.39
C LEU A 292 21.80 29.03 14.33
N GLU A 293 22.74 28.34 13.69
CA GLU A 293 24.10 28.84 13.49
C GLU A 293 24.12 30.19 12.74
N ARG A 294 23.30 30.31 11.68
CA ARG A 294 23.19 31.56 10.91
C ARG A 294 22.59 32.70 11.73
N LEU A 295 21.60 32.40 12.58
CA LEU A 295 20.99 33.37 13.48
C LEU A 295 22.01 33.86 14.52
N GLU A 296 22.74 32.94 15.16
CA GLU A 296 23.78 33.27 16.13
C GLU A 296 24.90 34.13 15.51
N ALA A 297 25.38 33.76 14.31
CA ALA A 297 26.37 34.55 13.59
C ALA A 297 25.86 35.96 13.25
N TRP A 298 24.58 36.09 12.88
CA TRP A 298 23.98 37.39 12.59
C TRP A 298 23.88 38.25 13.86
N LEU A 299 23.43 37.68 14.98
CA LEU A 299 23.31 38.37 16.26
C LEU A 299 24.68 38.82 16.81
N GLN A 300 25.72 37.99 16.66
CA GLN A 300 27.08 38.35 17.02
C GLN A 300 27.64 39.51 16.19
N ASN A 301 27.25 39.62 14.91
CA ASN A 301 27.66 40.72 14.04
C ASN A 301 26.89 42.02 14.33
N GLN A 302 25.61 41.93 14.70
CA GLN A 302 24.82 43.08 15.16
C GLN A 302 25.41 43.67 16.45
N GLY A 303 25.86 42.83 17.39
CA GLY A 303 26.51 43.27 18.63
C GLY A 303 27.91 43.88 18.48
N LYS A 304 28.54 43.81 17.30
CA LYS A 304 29.82 44.48 16.98
C LYS A 304 29.65 45.83 16.29
N ALA A 305 28.43 46.17 15.88
CA ALA A 305 28.08 47.41 15.18
C ALA A 305 27.32 48.41 16.09
N ALA A 306 27.10 48.05 17.36
CA ALA A 306 26.63 48.93 18.43
C ALA A 306 27.80 49.29 19.36
#